data_AF-A0A1G3KYU0-F1
#
_entry.id   AF-A0A1G3KYU0-F1
#
_cell.length_a   1.000
_cell.length_b   1.000
_cell.length_c   1.000
_cell.angle_alpha   90.00
_cell.angle_beta   90.00
_cell.angle_gamma   90.00
#
_symmetry.space_group_name_H-M   'P 1'
#
loop_
_entity.id
_entity.type
_entity.pdbx_description
1 polymer ?
#
loop_
_entity_poly.entity_id
_entity_poly.type
_entity_poly.pdbx_seq_one_letter_code
_entity_poly.pdbx_strand_id
1 'polypeptide(L)'
;MILAFWVRVAGNAGEAPTGLGAAIQQNSAPHAPIVQGRVMLSNEWRLVHVKGVANGDYPAGKANVALTLGDAARTIDLGPAFVMKAD
;
A
#
# COMPACT_ATOMS: atom_id res chain seq x y z
N MET A 1 -6.82 6.04 10.51
CA MET A 1 -6.63 6.24 9.05
C MET A 1 -6.47 4.88 8.38
N ILE A 2 -7.01 4.72 7.18
CA ILE A 2 -6.97 3.48 6.39
C ILE A 2 -6.47 3.82 4.99
N LEU A 3 -5.40 3.17 4.54
CA LEU A 3 -5.04 3.05 3.13
C LEU A 3 -5.64 1.74 2.62
N ALA A 4 -6.51 1.78 1.63
CA ALA A 4 -7.08 0.59 0.99
C ALA A 4 -6.86 0.64 -0.52
N PHE A 5 -6.55 -0.48 -1.15
CA PHE A 5 -6.40 -0.54 -2.60
C PHE A 5 -6.68 -1.94 -3.15
N TRP A 6 -7.18 -1.98 -4.38
CA TRP A 6 -7.36 -3.23 -5.11
C TRP A 6 -6.04 -3.70 -5.68
N VAL A 7 -5.70 -4.98 -5.47
CA VAL A 7 -4.47 -5.58 -6.00
C VAL A 7 -4.67 -7.04 -6.36
N ARG A 8 -3.95 -7.51 -7.38
CA ARG A 8 -3.68 -8.93 -7.64
C ARG A 8 -2.30 -9.11 -8.30
N VAL A 9 -1.73 -10.31 -8.20
CA VAL A 9 -0.59 -10.73 -9.03
C VAL A 9 -1.13 -11.21 -10.38
N ALA A 10 -0.65 -10.64 -11.48
CA ALA A 10 -0.99 -11.08 -12.82
C ALA A 10 -0.08 -12.26 -13.23
N GLY A 11 -0.66 -13.42 -13.52
CA GLY A 11 0.08 -14.62 -13.92
C GLY A 11 -0.54 -15.93 -13.43
N ASN A 12 0.08 -17.05 -13.79
CA ASN A 12 -0.39 -18.39 -13.44
C ASN A 12 -0.24 -18.68 -11.94
N ALA A 13 -1.18 -19.46 -11.40
CA ALA A 13 -1.15 -19.94 -10.02
C ALA A 13 0.14 -20.72 -9.74
N GLY A 14 0.95 -20.29 -8.75
CA GLY A 14 2.19 -20.96 -8.38
C GLY A 14 3.26 -20.05 -7.79
N GLU A 15 3.20 -18.74 -8.02
CA GLU A 15 4.03 -17.79 -7.27
C GLU A 15 3.53 -17.72 -5.82
N ALA A 16 4.39 -18.03 -4.85
CA ALA A 16 4.05 -17.99 -3.43
C ALA A 16 3.50 -16.60 -3.04
N PRO A 17 2.53 -16.52 -2.10
CA PRO A 17 2.01 -15.24 -1.63
C PRO A 17 3.17 -14.41 -1.08
N THR A 18 3.46 -13.29 -1.74
CA THR A 18 4.51 -12.37 -1.33
C THR A 18 3.89 -11.12 -0.75
N GLY A 19 4.58 -10.57 0.26
CA GLY A 19 4.14 -9.34 0.88
C GLY A 19 4.48 -8.12 0.03
N LEU A 20 3.57 -7.16 -0.04
CA LEU A 20 3.77 -5.84 -0.62
C LEU A 20 3.85 -4.81 0.49
N GLY A 21 4.93 -4.03 0.53
CA GLY A 21 5.04 -2.88 1.42
C GLY A 21 4.15 -1.74 0.93
N ALA A 22 3.33 -1.18 1.81
CA ALA A 22 2.46 -0.05 1.49
C ALA A 22 2.51 0.98 2.63
N ALA A 23 2.58 2.26 2.27
CA ALA A 23 2.66 3.34 3.23
C ALA A 23 1.88 4.58 2.78
N ILE A 24 1.38 5.33 3.76
CA ILE A 24 1.17 6.77 3.66
C ILE A 24 2.40 7.39 4.31
N GLN A 25 3.11 8.27 3.59
CA GLN A 25 4.39 8.81 4.02
C GLN A 25 4.53 10.29 3.63
N GLN A 26 5.53 10.96 4.19
CA GLN A 26 5.90 12.31 3.75
C GLN A 26 6.49 12.28 2.33
N ASN A 27 6.14 13.30 1.53
CA ASN A 27 6.55 13.36 0.12
C ASN A 27 7.94 13.96 -0.14
N SER A 28 8.67 14.30 0.92
CA SER A 28 10.06 14.76 0.86
C SER A 28 10.95 13.88 1.73
N ALA A 29 12.25 13.85 1.43
CA ALA A 29 13.23 13.19 2.27
C ALA A 29 13.10 13.67 3.74
N PRO A 30 13.19 12.75 4.73
CA PRO A 30 13.59 11.35 4.62
C PRO A 30 12.45 10.35 4.29
N HIS A 31 11.31 10.81 3.76
CA HIS A 31 10.11 10.00 3.49
C HIS A 31 9.56 9.30 4.73
N ALA A 32 9.53 10.02 5.85
CA ALA A 32 9.07 9.46 7.11
C ALA A 32 7.65 8.87 6.98
N PRO A 33 7.44 7.61 7.43
CA PRO A 33 6.14 6.97 7.34
C PRO A 33 5.15 7.62 8.31
N ILE A 34 3.91 7.79 7.85
CA ILE A 34 2.76 8.23 8.65
C ILE A 34 1.99 6.99 9.10
N VAL A 35 1.70 6.10 8.15
CA VAL A 35 1.14 4.76 8.36
C VAL A 35 1.86 3.82 7.40
N GLN A 36 2.31 2.66 7.86
CA GLN A 36 2.98 1.68 7.02
C GLN A 36 2.58 0.26 7.41
N GLY A 37 2.65 -0.65 6.44
CA GLY A 37 2.39 -2.06 6.67
C GLY A 37 2.77 -2.91 5.47
N ARG A 38 2.58 -4.22 5.62
CA ARG A 38 2.80 -5.20 4.57
C ARG A 38 1.49 -5.97 4.34
N VAL A 39 1.06 -6.07 3.10
CA VAL A 39 -0.16 -6.80 2.70
C VAL A 39 0.24 -8.04 1.91
N MET A 40 -0.47 -9.15 2.11
CA MET A 40 -0.22 -10.37 1.33
C MET A 40 -0.95 -10.30 -0.01
N LEU A 41 -0.22 -10.61 -1.08
CA LEU A 41 -0.78 -10.65 -2.43
C LEU A 41 -1.33 -12.03 -2.77
N SER A 42 -2.31 -12.06 -3.66
CA SER A 42 -2.88 -13.26 -4.28
C SER A 42 -3.08 -13.05 -5.78
N ASN A 43 -3.31 -14.13 -6.53
CA ASN A 43 -3.71 -14.05 -7.95
C ASN A 43 -5.16 -13.59 -8.15
N GLU A 44 -5.96 -13.54 -7.08
CA GLU A 44 -7.32 -12.98 -7.09
C GLU A 44 -7.29 -11.48 -6.77
N TRP A 45 -8.24 -10.73 -7.35
CA TRP A 45 -8.50 -9.35 -6.95
C TRP A 45 -8.93 -9.31 -5.49
N ARG A 46 -8.15 -8.60 -4.67
CA ARG A 46 -8.49 -8.34 -3.27
C ARG A 46 -8.39 -6.85 -2.97
N LEU A 47 -9.35 -6.37 -2.19
CA LEU A 47 -9.24 -5.08 -1.52
C LEU A 47 -8.41 -5.29 -0.25
N VAL A 48 -7.15 -4.90 -0.29
CA VAL A 48 -6.24 -4.97 0.86
C VAL A 48 -6.18 -3.62 1.56
N HIS A 49 -5.80 -3.62 2.84
CA HIS A 49 -5.75 -2.39 3.62
C HIS A 49 -4.63 -2.37 4.65
N VAL A 50 -4.07 -1.18 4.87
CA VAL A 50 -3.16 -0.86 5.96
C VAL A 50 -3.86 0.15 6.86
N LYS A 51 -3.95 -0.17 8.16
CA LYS A 51 -4.58 0.69 9.17
C LYS A 51 -3.51 1.28 10.08
N GLY A 52 -3.71 2.53 10.49
CA GLY A 52 -2.86 3.18 11.47
C GLY A 52 -3.43 4.50 11.96
N VAL A 53 -2.75 5.09 12.94
CA VAL A 53 -3.08 6.40 13.52
C VAL A 53 -2.02 7.38 13.03
N ALA A 54 -2.42 8.48 12.41
CA ALA A 54 -1.49 9.54 12.05
C ALA A 54 -0.99 10.21 13.33
N ASN A 55 0.31 10.50 13.41
CA ASN A 55 0.92 11.15 14.57
C ASN A 55 0.82 12.69 14.53
N GLY A 56 0.16 13.25 13.52
CA GLY A 56 -0.06 14.68 13.37
C GLY A 56 -0.75 15.03 12.05
N ASP A 57 -0.97 16.33 11.88
CA ASP A 57 -1.52 16.90 10.64
C ASP A 57 -0.40 17.13 9.61
N TYR A 58 -0.75 16.92 8.34
CA TYR A 58 0.16 17.13 7.22
C TYR A 58 -0.44 18.14 6.24
N PRO A 59 0.29 19.19 5.83
CA PRO A 59 -0.24 20.15 4.87
C PRO A 59 -0.59 19.50 3.54
N ALA A 60 -1.50 20.13 2.80
CA ALA A 60 -1.85 19.69 1.45
C ALA A 60 -0.60 19.55 0.57
N GLY A 61 -0.51 18.41 -0.12
CA GLY A 61 0.65 18.10 -0.97
C GLY A 61 1.94 17.82 -0.19
N LYS A 62 1.88 17.44 1.10
CA LYS A 62 3.05 16.99 1.90
C LYS A 62 3.05 15.51 2.27
N ALA A 63 1.99 14.79 1.91
CA ALA A 63 1.88 13.35 2.08
C ALA A 63 1.55 12.66 0.76
N ASN A 64 2.01 11.42 0.60
CA ASN A 64 1.71 10.58 -0.54
C ASN A 64 1.52 9.12 -0.12
N VAL A 65 0.88 8.34 -0.98
CA VAL A 65 0.88 6.88 -0.90
C VAL A 65 2.12 6.35 -1.61
N ALA A 66 2.73 5.30 -1.05
CA ALA A 66 3.87 4.60 -1.63
C ALA A 66 3.67 3.09 -1.55
N LEU A 67 3.99 2.40 -2.65
CA LEU A 67 4.04 0.95 -2.74
C LEU A 67 5.48 0.52 -3.04
N THR A 68 6.00 -0.44 -2.28
CA THR A 68 7.38 -0.94 -2.44
C THR A 68 7.38 -2.22 -3.27
N LEU A 69 7.73 -2.11 -4.55
CA LEU A 69 7.66 -3.20 -5.54
C LEU A 69 8.97 -3.99 -5.70
N GLY A 70 10.03 -3.62 -4.98
CA GLY A 70 11.38 -4.16 -5.18
C GLY A 70 11.66 -5.57 -4.63
N ASP A 71 10.63 -6.37 -4.32
CA ASP A 71 10.80 -7.67 -3.65
C ASP A 71 11.21 -8.79 -4.62
N ALA A 72 10.31 -9.19 -5.55
CA ALA A 72 10.66 -10.13 -6.62
C ALA A 72 9.98 -9.75 -7.93
N ALA A 73 10.59 -10.14 -9.06
CA ALA A 73 10.09 -9.88 -10.40
C ALA A 73 8.72 -10.52 -10.62
N ARG A 74 7.71 -9.69 -10.88
CA ARG A 74 6.32 -10.10 -11.14
C ARG A 74 5.53 -8.96 -11.75
N THR A 75 4.38 -9.29 -12.33
CA THR A 75 3.41 -8.30 -12.78
C THR A 75 2.32 -8.13 -11.72
N ILE A 76 2.03 -6.89 -11.31
CA ILE A 76 0.99 -6.56 -10.34
C ILE A 76 -0.04 -5.69 -11.04
N ASP A 77 -1.30 -6.10 -10.98
CA ASP A 77 -2.41 -5.23 -11.38
C ASP A 77 -2.87 -4.43 -10.18
N LEU A 78 -2.98 -3.11 -10.36
CA LEU A 78 -3.47 -2.17 -9.36
C LEU A 78 -4.82 -1.62 -9.80
N GLY A 79 -5.81 -1.70 -8.92
CA GLY A 79 -7.09 -1.04 -9.10
C GLY A 79 -7.17 0.25 -8.28
N PRO A 80 -8.39 0.76 -8.04
CA PRO A 80 -8.60 1.98 -7.26
C PRO A 80 -7.96 1.91 -5.87
N ALA A 81 -7.41 3.05 -5.44
CA ALA A 81 -6.84 3.26 -4.11
C ALA A 81 -7.62 4.35 -3.36
N PHE A 82 -7.74 4.18 -2.05
CA PHE A 82 -8.55 5.00 -1.16
C PHE A 82 -7.77 5.33 0.11
N VAL A 83 -7.90 6.56 0.58
CA VAL A 83 -7.46 6.98 1.92
C VAL A 83 -8.69 7.45 2.68
N MET A 84 -8.93 6.86 3.86
CA MET A 84 -10.16 7.07 4.62
C MET A 84 -9.88 7.29 6.11
N LYS A 85 -10.76 8.00 6.80
CA LYS A 85 -10.81 8.00 8.27
C LYS A 85 -11.09 6.57 8.74
N ALA A 86 -10.41 6.16 9.82
CA ALA A 86 -10.81 4.94 10.54
C ALA A 86 -11.89 5.35 11.56
N ASP A 87 -12.88 4.48 11.78
CA ASP A 87 -13.98 4.71 12.71
C ASP A 87 -13.50 5.21 14.08
#